data_AF-A0AA43LYJ8-F1
#
_entry.id   AF-A0AA43LYJ8-F1
#
_cell.length_a   1.000
_cell.length_b   1.000
_cell.length_c   1.000
_cell.angle_alpha   90.00
_cell.angle_beta   90.00
_cell.angle_gamma   90.00
#
_symmetry.space_group_name_H-M   'P 1'
#
loop_
_entity.id
_entity.type
_entity.pdbx_description
1 polymer ?
#
loop_
_entity_poly.entity_id
_entity_poly.type
_entity_poly.pdbx_seq_one_letter_code
_entity_poly.pdbx_strand_id
1 'polypeptide(L)'
;MQSGRLRCSWPDNNVISTIAGGQPDTEEAYGEYNSGNYATAFMPLWQMSRYTNYMKDLSGKIAIAPLPVLEKGMHRSYGGGGTGTVVTKTAKDVQLAKDFIAYAKLSLDANIEIWNTLGFDPINMSV
;
A
#
# COMPACT_ATOMS: atom_id res chain seq x y z
N MET A 1 2.16 26.06 1.24
CA MET A 1 3.38 25.46 1.83
C MET A 1 4.00 24.55 0.77
N GLN A 2 5.23 24.90 0.33
CA GLN A 2 6.20 24.13 -0.46
C GLN A 2 5.75 23.26 -1.66
N SER A 3 5.11 23.85 -2.67
CA SER A 3 4.91 23.18 -3.98
C SER A 3 6.08 23.34 -4.97
N GLY A 4 7.25 23.81 -4.53
CA GLY A 4 8.33 24.27 -5.43
C GLY A 4 9.71 23.66 -5.22
N ARG A 5 9.89 22.65 -4.35
CA ARG A 5 11.22 22.13 -3.99
C ARG A 5 11.32 20.60 -3.99
N LEU A 6 10.57 19.93 -4.87
CA LEU A 6 10.57 18.47 -5.03
C LEU A 6 10.66 18.03 -6.50
N ARG A 7 11.32 18.80 -7.38
CA ARG A 7 11.91 18.17 -8.58
C ARG A 7 13.18 17.46 -8.12
N CYS A 8 12.99 16.26 -7.57
CA CYS A 8 14.08 15.36 -7.28
C CYS A 8 14.78 15.05 -8.62
N SER A 9 16.11 15.09 -8.67
CA SER A 9 16.90 14.80 -9.88
C SER A 9 16.91 13.32 -10.26
N TRP A 10 16.11 12.48 -9.59
CA TRP A 10 16.07 11.04 -9.83
C TRP A 10 15.60 10.66 -11.23
N PRO A 11 14.55 11.28 -11.81
CA PRO A 11 14.17 10.98 -13.19
C PRO A 11 15.26 11.40 -14.17
N ASP A 12 15.87 12.57 -13.95
CA ASP A 12 16.90 13.12 -14.83
C ASP A 12 18.21 12.29 -14.82
N ASN A 13 18.44 11.52 -13.74
CA ASN A 13 19.60 10.63 -13.58
C ASN A 13 19.26 9.14 -13.77
N ASN A 14 18.07 8.81 -14.32
CA ASN A 14 17.59 7.43 -14.52
C ASN A 14 17.58 6.57 -13.24
N VAL A 15 17.36 7.18 -12.08
CA VAL A 15 17.27 6.50 -10.77
C VAL A 15 15.84 6.03 -10.49
N ILE A 16 14.84 6.72 -11.04
CA ILE A 16 13.42 6.34 -10.91
C ILE A 16 12.77 6.40 -12.29
N SER A 17 11.90 5.44 -12.57
CA SER A 17 11.10 5.38 -13.79
C SER A 17 9.66 5.01 -13.45
N THR A 18 8.75 5.42 -14.33
CA THR A 18 7.37 4.92 -14.32
C THR A 18 7.38 3.46 -14.76
N ILE A 19 6.78 2.59 -13.97
CA ILE A 19 6.62 1.17 -14.31
C ILE A 19 5.67 0.98 -15.49
N ALA A 20 5.79 -0.15 -16.21
CA ALA A 20 4.86 -0.51 -17.28
C ALA A 20 3.39 -0.44 -16.78
N GLY A 21 2.49 0.07 -17.62
CA GLY A 21 1.08 0.31 -17.25
C GLY A 21 0.86 1.54 -16.35
N GLY A 22 1.92 2.18 -15.83
CA GLY A 22 1.82 3.38 -15.00
C GLY A 22 1.28 3.16 -13.59
N GLN A 23 0.95 1.91 -13.24
CA GLN A 23 0.40 1.51 -11.94
C GLN A 23 1.09 0.23 -11.46
N PRO A 24 1.77 0.22 -10.30
CA PRO A 24 2.45 -0.96 -9.76
C PRO A 24 1.55 -2.13 -9.31
N ASP A 25 0.23 -1.94 -9.27
CA ASP A 25 -0.79 -2.97 -8.97
C ASP A 25 -1.49 -3.48 -10.26
N THR A 26 -0.73 -3.80 -11.31
CA THR A 26 -1.25 -4.36 -12.58
C THR A 26 -0.37 -5.51 -13.11
N GLU A 27 -0.93 -6.32 -14.01
CA GLU A 27 -0.23 -7.45 -14.64
C GLU A 27 1.05 -7.03 -15.37
N GLU A 28 1.03 -5.88 -16.07
CA GLU A 28 2.20 -5.33 -16.75
C GLU A 28 3.32 -5.01 -15.76
N ALA A 29 2.98 -4.44 -14.60
CA ALA A 29 3.94 -4.17 -13.54
C ALA A 29 4.50 -5.44 -12.90
N TYR A 30 3.67 -6.47 -12.72
CA TYR A 30 4.12 -7.75 -12.14
C TYR A 30 5.17 -8.44 -13.02
N GLY A 31 5.02 -8.36 -14.35
CA GLY A 31 6.02 -8.86 -15.30
C GLY A 31 7.38 -8.16 -15.14
N GLU A 32 7.37 -6.84 -14.96
CA GLU A 32 8.59 -6.04 -14.73
C GLU A 32 9.30 -6.40 -13.42
N TYR A 33 8.54 -6.62 -12.34
CA TYR A 33 9.10 -7.07 -11.06
C TYR A 33 9.69 -8.48 -11.15
N ASN A 34 8.96 -9.43 -11.74
CA ASN A 34 9.43 -10.81 -11.90
C ASN A 34 10.68 -10.91 -12.79
N SER A 35 10.79 -10.03 -13.79
CA SER A 35 11.95 -9.95 -14.68
C SER A 35 13.17 -9.29 -14.03
N GLY A 36 13.00 -8.68 -12.84
CA GLY A 36 14.07 -7.97 -12.14
C GLY A 36 14.44 -6.62 -12.75
N ASN A 37 13.59 -6.05 -13.60
CA ASN A 37 13.83 -4.75 -14.24
C ASN A 37 13.74 -3.60 -13.24
N TYR A 38 13.01 -3.80 -12.13
CA TYR A 38 12.86 -2.85 -11.03
C TYR A 38 13.35 -3.49 -9.72
N ALA A 39 14.36 -2.88 -9.11
CA ALA A 39 14.93 -3.36 -7.85
C ALA A 39 14.08 -2.98 -6.62
N THR A 40 13.38 -1.83 -6.67
CA THR A 40 12.63 -1.29 -5.53
C THR A 40 11.33 -0.65 -5.99
N ALA A 41 10.26 -0.85 -5.21
CA ALA A 41 8.99 -0.13 -5.35
C ALA A 41 8.70 0.67 -4.07
N PHE A 42 8.32 1.94 -4.22
CA PHE A 42 7.82 2.74 -3.10
C PHE A 42 6.31 2.59 -3.04
N MET A 43 5.84 1.74 -2.12
CA MET A 43 4.42 1.38 -2.02
C MET A 43 3.97 1.26 -0.56
N PRO A 44 2.66 1.43 -0.28
CA PRO A 44 2.10 1.08 1.01
C PRO A 44 2.18 -0.43 1.29
N LEU A 45 2.05 -0.81 2.56
CA LEU A 45 2.19 -2.19 3.02
C LEU A 45 1.17 -3.15 2.40
N TRP A 46 -0.03 -2.72 2.03
CA TRP A 46 -1.01 -3.60 1.37
C TRP A 46 -0.51 -4.23 0.05
N GLN A 47 0.53 -3.66 -0.59
CA GLN A 47 1.18 -4.24 -1.78
C GLN A 47 1.82 -5.61 -1.47
N MET A 48 2.13 -5.92 -0.21
CA MET A 48 2.69 -7.21 0.21
C MET A 48 1.85 -8.39 -0.30
N SER A 49 0.52 -8.28 -0.24
CA SER A 49 -0.41 -9.31 -0.73
C SER A 49 -0.25 -9.58 -2.24
N ARG A 50 0.19 -8.59 -3.02
CA ARG A 50 0.40 -8.73 -4.48
C ARG A 50 1.60 -9.61 -4.78
N TYR A 51 2.68 -9.46 -4.00
CA TYR A 51 3.86 -10.31 -4.16
C TYR A 51 3.54 -11.78 -3.90
N THR A 52 2.76 -12.07 -2.85
CA THR A 52 2.37 -13.45 -2.53
C THR A 52 1.36 -14.03 -3.52
N ASN A 53 0.44 -13.22 -4.03
CA ASN A 53 -0.65 -13.69 -4.88
C ASN A 53 -0.25 -13.82 -6.36
N TYR A 54 0.50 -12.84 -6.88
CA TYR A 54 0.72 -12.68 -8.32
C TYR A 54 2.19 -12.81 -8.75
N MET A 55 3.16 -12.67 -7.82
CA MET A 55 4.61 -12.68 -8.14
C MET A 55 5.35 -13.80 -7.41
N LYS A 56 4.88 -15.04 -7.57
CA LYS A 56 5.39 -16.22 -6.82
C LYS A 56 6.88 -16.49 -7.04
N ASP A 57 7.44 -16.10 -8.19
CA ASP A 57 8.86 -16.28 -8.53
C ASP A 57 9.81 -15.42 -7.66
N LEU A 58 9.25 -14.42 -6.97
CA LEU A 58 9.95 -13.56 -6.02
C LEU A 58 9.91 -14.11 -4.59
N SER A 59 9.33 -15.30 -4.37
CA SER A 59 9.30 -15.94 -3.05
C SER A 59 10.72 -16.06 -2.46
N GLY A 60 10.87 -15.58 -1.22
CA GLY A 60 12.16 -15.55 -0.52
C GLY A 60 13.15 -14.47 -1.01
N LYS A 61 12.78 -13.64 -1.99
CA LYS A 61 13.65 -12.61 -2.58
C LYS A 61 13.22 -11.17 -2.26
N ILE A 62 12.09 -10.98 -1.60
CA ILE A 62 11.56 -9.65 -1.25
C ILE A 62 12.06 -9.22 0.13
N ALA A 63 12.51 -7.97 0.23
CA ALA A 63 12.82 -7.29 1.48
C ALA A 63 11.99 -6.02 1.62
N ILE A 64 11.61 -5.68 2.85
CA ILE A 64 10.86 -4.46 3.18
C ILE A 64 11.79 -3.53 3.95
N ALA A 65 11.86 -2.27 3.53
CA ALA A 65 12.63 -1.24 4.19
C ALA A 65 11.83 0.07 4.30
N PRO A 66 12.11 0.92 5.31
CA PRO A 66 11.54 2.26 5.36
C PRO A 66 11.88 3.06 4.11
N LEU A 67 10.98 3.97 3.70
CA LEU A 67 11.25 4.86 2.57
C LEU A 67 12.56 5.64 2.74
N PRO A 68 13.33 5.84 1.65
CA PRO A 68 14.50 6.70 1.69
C PRO A 68 14.10 8.15 1.98
N VAL A 69 15.01 8.88 2.62
CA VAL A 69 14.89 10.32 2.87
C VAL A 69 16.07 11.04 2.25
N LEU A 70 15.83 12.22 1.68
CA LEU A 70 16.91 13.06 1.15
C LEU A 70 17.69 13.72 2.28
N GLU A 71 17.00 14.13 3.34
CA GLU A 71 17.59 14.78 4.50
C GLU A 71 17.21 14.05 5.79
N LYS A 72 18.14 14.04 6.76
CA LYS A 72 17.88 13.45 8.07
C LYS A 72 16.72 14.19 8.75
N GLY A 73 15.74 13.43 9.23
CA GLY A 73 14.57 13.97 9.93
C GLY A 73 13.32 14.13 9.06
N MET A 74 13.40 13.90 7.75
CA MET A 74 12.20 13.84 6.91
C MET A 74 11.32 12.63 7.27
N HIS A 75 10.01 12.78 7.08
CA HIS A 75 9.05 11.71 7.26
C HIS A 75 9.27 10.59 6.23
N ARG A 76 9.05 9.34 6.65
CA ARG A 76 9.18 8.11 5.85
C ARG A 76 7.83 7.45 5.60
N SER A 77 6.85 8.24 5.17
CA SER A 77 5.48 7.76 4.94
C SER A 77 5.12 7.85 3.47
N TYR A 78 4.41 6.83 2.98
CA TYR A 78 3.85 6.79 1.64
C TYR A 78 2.32 6.87 1.75
N GLY A 79 1.74 8.00 1.37
CA GLY A 79 0.30 8.28 1.53
C GLY A 79 -0.62 7.68 0.46
N GLY A 80 -0.13 6.79 -0.40
CA GLY A 80 -0.87 6.28 -1.55
C GLY A 80 -1.77 5.07 -1.25
N GLY A 81 -2.54 5.08 -0.16
CA GLY A 81 -3.34 3.91 0.19
C GLY A 81 -4.36 4.10 1.30
N GLY A 82 -4.99 2.97 1.65
CA GLY A 82 -6.03 2.88 2.66
C GLY A 82 -7.44 2.85 2.04
N THR A 83 -8.26 1.89 2.48
CA THR A 83 -9.66 1.81 2.06
C THR A 83 -10.55 2.49 3.10
N GLY A 84 -10.91 3.75 2.82
CA GLY A 84 -11.93 4.47 3.59
C GLY A 84 -13.32 3.88 3.34
N THR A 85 -14.03 3.51 4.40
CA THR A 85 -15.40 2.98 4.32
C THR A 85 -16.35 3.96 5.01
N VAL A 86 -17.45 4.32 4.35
CA VAL A 86 -18.43 5.29 4.86
C VAL A 86 -19.85 4.73 4.81
N VAL A 87 -20.69 5.14 5.76
CA VAL A 87 -22.14 4.88 5.73
C VAL A 87 -22.84 6.04 5.03
N THR A 88 -23.63 5.75 4.00
CA THR A 88 -24.41 6.77 3.31
C THR A 88 -25.62 7.20 4.14
N LYS A 89 -26.05 8.46 3.97
CA LYS A 89 -27.25 8.99 4.64
C LYS A 89 -28.55 8.32 4.17
N THR A 90 -28.51 7.63 3.03
CA THR A 90 -29.65 6.95 2.41
C THR A 90 -29.66 5.44 2.68
N ALA A 91 -28.78 4.94 3.54
CA ALA A 91 -28.80 3.54 3.94
C ALA A 91 -30.13 3.18 4.60
N LYS A 92 -30.67 1.99 4.26
CA LYS A 92 -31.95 1.50 4.81
C LYS A 92 -31.91 1.41 6.34
N ASP A 93 -30.79 0.98 6.89
CA ASP A 93 -30.52 0.97 8.32
C ASP A 93 -29.12 1.56 8.57
N VAL A 94 -29.10 2.85 8.89
CA VAL A 94 -27.87 3.60 9.14
C VAL A 94 -27.17 3.09 10.40
N GLN A 95 -27.92 2.69 11.43
CA GLN A 95 -27.31 2.29 12.71
C GLN A 95 -26.63 0.93 12.56
N LEU A 96 -27.31 -0.05 11.97
CA LEU A 96 -26.72 -1.36 11.69
C LEU A 96 -25.45 -1.26 10.82
N ALA A 97 -25.48 -0.42 9.78
CA ALA A 97 -24.31 -0.22 8.92
C ALA A 97 -23.13 0.41 9.67
N LYS A 98 -23.39 1.35 10.59
CA LYS A 98 -22.36 1.94 11.46
C LYS A 98 -21.78 0.89 12.41
N ASP A 99 -22.63 0.12 13.06
CA ASP A 99 -22.21 -0.90 14.02
C ASP A 99 -21.35 -1.97 13.35
N PHE A 100 -21.74 -2.40 12.15
CA PHE A 100 -20.95 -3.34 11.36
C PHE A 100 -19.58 -2.77 10.96
N ILE A 101 -19.52 -1.54 10.45
CA ILE A 101 -18.23 -0.94 10.07
C ILE A 101 -17.34 -0.75 11.30
N ALA A 102 -17.89 -0.32 12.43
CA ALA A 102 -17.14 -0.19 13.67
C ALA A 102 -16.56 -1.54 14.11
N TYR A 103 -17.38 -2.60 14.12
CA TYR A 103 -16.92 -3.96 14.42
C TYR A 103 -15.81 -4.40 13.45
N ALA A 104 -16.05 -4.29 12.14
CA ALA A 104 -15.13 -4.77 11.10
C ALA A 104 -13.77 -4.05 11.12
N LYS A 105 -13.74 -2.79 11.57
CA LYS A 105 -12.54 -1.95 11.57
C LYS A 105 -11.83 -1.88 12.93
N LEU A 106 -12.56 -2.04 14.03
CA LEU A 106 -12.02 -1.79 15.38
C LEU A 106 -11.90 -3.05 16.23
N SER A 107 -12.65 -4.12 15.95
CA SER A 107 -12.55 -5.36 16.76
C SER A 107 -11.27 -6.13 16.46
N LEU A 108 -10.76 -6.86 17.47
CA LEU A 108 -9.60 -7.74 17.34
C LEU A 108 -9.86 -8.82 16.27
N ASP A 109 -10.95 -9.56 16.40
CA ASP A 109 -11.28 -10.68 15.51
C ASP A 109 -11.38 -10.24 14.04
N ALA A 110 -12.04 -9.12 13.76
CA ALA A 110 -12.15 -8.64 12.39
C ALA A 110 -10.80 -8.16 11.82
N ASN A 111 -9.93 -7.56 12.64
CA ASN A 111 -8.59 -7.17 12.20
C ASN A 111 -7.70 -8.39 11.93
N ILE A 112 -7.82 -9.45 12.74
CA ILE A 112 -7.17 -10.75 12.46
C ILE A 112 -7.63 -11.29 11.11
N GLU A 113 -8.93 -11.22 10.80
CA GLU A 113 -9.45 -11.69 9.51
C GLU A 113 -9.07 -10.79 8.33
N ILE A 114 -8.92 -9.48 8.53
CA ILE A 114 -8.34 -8.58 7.52
C ILE A 114 -6.94 -9.06 7.14
N TRP A 115 -6.12 -9.41 8.13
CA TRP A 115 -4.78 -9.94 7.89
C TRP A 115 -4.83 -11.32 7.20
N ASN A 116 -5.59 -12.27 7.74
CA ASN A 116 -5.63 -13.65 7.26
C ASN A 116 -6.25 -13.79 5.87
N THR A 117 -7.34 -13.07 5.62
CA THR A 117 -8.12 -13.22 4.38
C THR A 117 -7.65 -12.27 3.29
N LEU A 118 -7.38 -11.00 3.62
CA LEU A 118 -7.02 -9.99 2.63
C LEU A 118 -5.50 -9.77 2.51
N GLY A 119 -4.73 -10.14 3.53
CA GLY A 119 -3.29 -9.84 3.59
C GLY A 119 -3.02 -8.34 3.77
N PHE A 120 -3.96 -7.60 4.34
CA PHE A 120 -3.85 -6.16 4.56
C PHE A 120 -3.41 -5.87 6.00
N ASP A 121 -2.71 -4.75 6.18
CA ASP A 121 -2.32 -4.26 7.50
C ASP A 121 -3.56 -3.86 8.33
N PRO A 122 -3.71 -4.41 9.56
CA PRO A 122 -4.72 -3.97 10.49
C PRO A 122 -4.60 -2.48 10.81
N ILE A 123 -5.74 -1.79 10.92
CA ILE A 123 -5.75 -0.36 11.28
C ILE A 123 -5.78 -0.16 12.80
N ASN A 124 -6.22 -1.18 13.55
CA ASN A 124 -6.24 -1.12 14.99
C ASN A 124 -4.85 -1.44 15.54
N MET A 125 -4.16 -0.40 16.01
CA MET A 125 -2.81 -0.50 16.56
C MET A 125 -2.71 -1.28 17.89
N SER A 126 -3.84 -1.69 18.48
CA SER A 126 -3.83 -2.58 19.64
C SER A 126 -3.69 -4.06 19.28
N VAL A 127 -3.71 -4.38 17.98
CA VAL A 127 -3.68 -5.74 17.41
C VAL A 127 -2.36 -5.99 16.71
#